data_AF-X1GAT9-F1
#
_entry.id   AF-X1GAT9-F1
#
_cell.length_a   1.000
_cell.length_b   1.000
_cell.length_c   1.000
_cell.angle_alpha   90.00
_cell.angle_beta   90.00
_cell.angle_gamma   90.00
#
_symmetry.space_group_name_H-M   'P 1'
#
loop_
_entity.id
_entity.type
_entity.pdbx_description
1 polymer ?
#
loop_
_entity_poly.entity_id
_entity_poly.type
_entity_poly.pdbx_seq_one_letter_code
_entity_poly.pdbx_strand_id
1 'polypeptide(L)' 'MIKNREIVQKFEEELIKKDKVNLIRNFQIMDAMYKEARILGVIPMKDPLDGWVIDAKIALVVN' A
#
# COMPACT_ATOMS: atom_id res chain seq x y z
N MET A 1 -4.44 30.73 4.12
CA MET A 1 -3.01 30.74 3.73
C MET A 1 -2.17 30.73 4.98
N ILE A 2 -1.29 29.74 5.14
CA ILE A 2 -0.34 29.69 6.26
C ILE A 2 0.69 30.81 6.05
N LYS A 3 0.80 31.71 7.02
CA LYS A 3 1.65 32.90 6.93
C LYS A 3 3.15 32.59 7.01
N ASN A 4 3.52 31.50 7.67
CA ASN A 4 4.91 31.08 7.82
C ASN A 4 5.02 29.55 7.73
N ARG A 5 5.46 29.06 6.57
CA ARG A 5 5.54 27.64 6.25
C ARG A 5 6.60 26.91 7.09
N GLU A 6 7.73 27.54 7.35
CA GLU A 6 8.85 26.90 8.06
C GLU A 6 8.51 26.61 9.53
N ILE A 7 7.82 27.55 10.20
CA ILE A 7 7.40 27.36 11.59
C ILE A 7 6.40 26.21 11.69
N VAL A 8 5.43 26.16 10.76
CA VAL A 8 4.44 25.07 10.74
C VAL A 8 5.11 23.74 10.46
N GLN A 9 6.03 23.68 9.50
CA GLN A 9 6.74 22.45 9.20
C GLN A 9 7.56 21.93 10.39
N LYS A 10 8.30 22.80 11.08
CA LYS A 10 9.02 22.41 12.31
C LYS A 10 8.09 21.90 13.41
N PHE A 11 6.95 22.57 13.57
CA PHE A 11 5.93 22.16 14.53
C PHE A 11 5.36 20.76 14.20
N GLU A 12 5.03 20.50 12.94
CA GLU A 12 4.53 19.20 12.49
C GLU A 12 5.58 18.10 12.67
N GLU A 13 6.85 18.36 12.33
CA GLU A 13 7.95 17.41 12.52
C GLU A 13 8.17 17.07 14.00
N GLU A 14 8.08 18.05 14.90
CA GLU A 14 8.15 17.81 16.34
C GLU A 14 6.95 17.03 16.87
N LEU A 15 5.76 17.28 16.32
CA LEU A 15 4.54 16.57 16.68
C LEU A 15 4.65 15.09 16.28
N ILE A 16 5.11 14.80 15.06
CA ILE A 16 5.30 13.45 14.52
C ILE A 16 6.33 12.68 15.35
N LYS A 17 7.43 13.33 15.80
CA LYS A 17 8.44 12.70 16.65
C LYS A 17 7.93 12.32 18.03
N LYS A 18 6.98 13.09 18.58
CA LYS A 18 6.37 12.82 19.89
C LYS A 18 5.28 11.77 19.82
N ASP A 19 4.63 11.64 18.68
CA ASP A 19 3.56 10.67 18.49
C ASP A 19 4.15 9.25 18.38
N LYS A 20 3.56 8.30 19.12
CA LYS A 20 4.01 6.91 19.05
C LYS A 20 3.47 6.28 17.79
N VAL A 21 4.34 5.66 17.00
CA VAL A 21 3.94 4.92 15.80
C VAL A 21 2.94 3.82 16.18
N ASN A 22 1.68 4.00 15.78
CA ASN A 22 0.65 2.99 15.92
C ASN A 22 0.67 2.10 14.68
N LEU A 23 1.40 0.99 14.77
CA LEU A 23 1.56 0.03 13.67
C LEU A 23 0.22 -0.49 13.14
N ILE A 24 -0.73 -0.80 14.03
CA ILE A 24 -2.05 -1.33 13.65
C ILE A 24 -2.78 -0.29 12.78
N ARG A 25 -2.81 0.96 13.23
CA ARG A 25 -3.43 2.06 12.48
C ARG A 25 -2.76 2.28 11.13
N ASN A 26 -1.44 2.21 11.07
CA ASN A 26 -0.70 2.37 9.82
C ASN A 26 -1.02 1.26 8.82
N PHE A 27 -1.13 0.00 9.28
CA PHE A 27 -1.55 -1.11 8.41
C PHE A 27 -2.99 -0.94 7.92
N GLN A 28 -3.91 -0.44 8.75
CA GLN A 28 -5.28 -0.14 8.32
C GLN A 28 -5.33 0.92 7.22
N ILE A 29 -4.53 1.99 7.36
CA ILE A 29 -4.43 3.05 6.34
C ILE A 29 -3.84 2.47 5.05
N MET A 30 -2.77 1.70 5.15
CA MET A 30 -2.12 1.06 4.00
C MET A 30 -3.08 0.14 3.25
N ASP A 31 -3.83 -0.71 3.96
CA ASP A 31 -4.80 -1.63 3.36
C ASP A 31 -5.95 -0.88 2.66
N ALA A 32 -6.44 0.21 3.25
CA ALA A 32 -7.44 1.07 2.62
C ALA A 32 -6.91 1.73 1.33
N MET A 33 -5.68 2.28 1.37
CA MET A 33 -5.03 2.86 0.19
C MET A 33 -4.79 1.82 -0.90
N TYR A 34 -4.39 0.60 -0.52
CA TYR A 34 -4.18 -0.50 -1.47
C TYR A 34 -5.47 -0.88 -2.18
N LYS A 35 -6.59 -1.01 -1.43
CA LYS A 35 -7.92 -1.27 -1.99
C LYS A 35 -8.34 -0.17 -2.98
N GLU A 36 -8.15 1.08 -2.60
CA GLU A 36 -8.46 2.22 -3.47
C GLU A 36 -7.60 2.20 -4.75
N ALA A 37 -6.30 2.00 -4.63
CA ALA A 37 -5.39 1.95 -5.77
C ALA A 37 -5.69 0.77 -6.72
N ARG A 38 -6.22 -0.34 -6.19
CA ARG A 38 -6.74 -1.46 -6.98
C ARG A 38 -8.03 -1.11 -7.71
N ILE A 39 -8.95 -0.38 -7.07
CA ILE A 39 -10.21 0.10 -7.70
C ILE A 39 -9.90 1.10 -8.82
N LEU A 40 -8.95 2.01 -8.58
CA LEU A 40 -8.49 3.00 -9.56
C LEU A 40 -7.65 2.39 -10.70
N GLY A 41 -7.33 1.10 -10.65
CA GLY A 41 -6.54 0.41 -11.66
C GLY A 41 -5.06 0.84 -11.71
N VAL A 42 -4.59 1.62 -10.73
CA VAL A 42 -3.19 2.02 -10.59
C VAL A 42 -2.33 0.81 -10.22
N ILE A 43 -2.85 -0.05 -9.35
CA ILE A 43 -2.24 -1.35 -9.04
C ILE A 43 -2.97 -2.41 -9.86
N PRO A 44 -2.27 -3.12 -10.77
CA PRO A 44 -2.91 -4.15 -11.57
C PRO A 44 -3.49 -5.23 -10.65
N MET A 45 -4.73 -5.62 -10.94
CA MET A 45 -5.26 -6.84 -10.35
C MET A 45 -4.44 -8.01 -10.91
N LYS A 46 -3.82 -8.80 -10.03
CA LYS A 46 -3.15 -10.05 -10.45
C LYS A 46 -4.17 -10.84 -11.28
N ASP A 47 -3.82 -11.13 -12.53
CA ASP A 47 -4.66 -11.91 -13.43
C ASP A 47 -4.87 -13.29 -12.79
N PRO A 48 -6.12 -13.76 -12.60
CA PRO A 48 -6.38 -15.12 -12.09
C PRO A 48 -5.75 -16.22 -12.94
N LEU A 49 -5.47 -15.94 -14.22
CA LEU A 49 -4.79 -16.84 -15.14
C LEU A 49 -3.27 -16.69 -15.11
N ASP A 50 -2.71 -15.74 -14.35
CA ASP A 50 -1.26 -15.55 -14.30
C ASP A 50 -0.57 -16.81 -13.72
N GLY A 51 0.19 -17.51 -14.56
CA GLY A 51 0.86 -18.78 -14.22
C GLY A 51 0.18 -20.07 -14.70
N TRP A 52 -1.04 -20.01 -15.28
CA TRP A 52 -1.81 -21.20 -15.67
C TRP A 52 -1.06 -22.15 -16.63
N VAL A 53 -0.23 -21.59 -17.52
CA VAL A 53 0.58 -22.38 -18.48
C VAL A 53 1.62 -23.22 -17.75
N ILE A 54 2.19 -22.71 -16.66
CA ILE A 54 3.16 -23.43 -15.84
C ILE A 54 2.43 -24.54 -15.09
N ASP A 55 1.28 -24.25 -14.50
CA ASP A 55 0.46 -25.23 -13.80
C ASP A 55 0.02 -26.38 -14.73
N ALA A 56 -0.38 -26.05 -15.97
CA ALA A 56 -0.72 -27.05 -16.99
C ALA A 56 0.49 -27.91 -17.40
N LYS A 57 1.67 -27.31 -17.55
CA LYS A 57 2.91 -28.05 -17.84
C LYS A 57 3.30 -29.00 -16.70
N ILE A 58 3.15 -28.56 -15.45
CA ILE A 58 3.42 -29.40 -14.27
C ILE A 58 2.43 -30.57 -14.24
N ALA A 59 1.13 -30.30 -14.44
CA ALA A 59 0.11 -31.34 -14.48
C ALA A 59 0.37 -32.40 -15.57
N LEU A 60 0.93 -32.00 -16.72
CA LEU A 60 1.26 -32.90 -17.81
C LEU A 60 2.49 -33.78 -17.54
N VAL A 61 3.37 -33.36 -16.61
CA VAL A 61 4.60 -34.10 -16.25
C VAL A 61 4.38 -35.00 -15.03
N VAL A 62 3.46 -34.63 -14.13
CA VAL A 62 3.18 -35.37 -12.88
C VAL A 62 2.20 -36.53 -13.09
N ASN A 63 1.45 -36.53 -14.20
CA ASN A 63 0.45 -37.56 -14.55
C ASN A 63 1.03 -38.59 -15.51
#